data_AF-A0A2G6EPX5-F1
#
_entry.id   AF-A0A2G6EPX5-F1
#
_cell.length_a   1.000
_cell.length_b   1.000
_cell.length_c   1.000
_cell.angle_alpha   90.00
_cell.angle_beta   90.00
_cell.angle_gamma   90.00
#
_symmetry.space_group_name_H-M   'P 1'
#
loop_
_entity.id
_entity.type
_entity.pdbx_description
1 polymer ?
#
loop_
_entity_poly.entity_id
_entity_poly.type
_entity_poly.pdbx_seq_one_letter_code
_entity_poly.pdbx_strand_id
1 'polypeptide(L)'
;MKIIKGIQYKSAIDSSLPCHDFFLTPIAKLLFEKLDEKNQNLMQLDADSFEKDIVSIWNSLTETQQLAVRKLPTPTLQKNSFTTNPLQKILISFCTLLPEYALQLRNINFNANVSIKAAEKLFGESVNANNFVEIKKVVDDLNKSSWTRQQNQAEQQSGVSNLGSISEKLLEMAFQDKIDGINFFKTSNQEIQSYGDFVLMCLPNNLWISVKSNYARERLLASGYTTDIIGVGFFTDMKEFISRSKLRNFQRVGFLALYLPDIPITEKQVQDDISTYQQVADYYHDTGQQLPLNINGNPFLRPLSSLNKDLDALLEEKNIQKRTTISY
;
A
#
# COMPACT_ATOMS: atom_id res chain seq x y z
N MET A 1 7.30 -24.40 17.99
CA MET A 1 7.22 -22.96 17.64
C MET A 1 8.63 -22.52 17.30
N LYS A 2 8.80 -21.67 16.28
CA LYS A 2 10.09 -21.05 15.92
C LYS A 2 9.91 -19.54 16.00
N ILE A 3 10.90 -18.81 16.52
CA ILE A 3 10.86 -17.34 16.59
C ILE A 3 11.94 -16.77 15.67
N ILE A 4 11.54 -15.95 14.70
CA ILE A 4 12.45 -15.28 13.76
C ILE A 4 12.12 -13.79 13.77
N LYS A 5 13.08 -12.93 14.11
CA LYS A 5 12.88 -11.47 14.26
C LYS A 5 11.71 -11.11 15.19
N GLY A 6 11.51 -11.88 16.26
CA GLY A 6 10.41 -11.68 17.20
C GLY A 6 9.04 -12.18 16.69
N ILE A 7 8.95 -12.68 15.47
CA ILE A 7 7.72 -13.25 14.88
C ILE A 7 7.65 -14.74 15.18
N GLN A 8 6.50 -15.19 15.68
CA GLN A 8 6.25 -16.58 16.01
C GLN A 8 5.70 -17.35 14.81
N TYR A 9 6.36 -18.45 14.46
CA TYR A 9 5.92 -19.42 13.46
C TYR A 9 5.54 -20.73 14.13
N LYS A 10 4.42 -21.31 13.73
CA LYS A 10 3.87 -22.53 14.35
C LYS A 10 3.50 -23.55 13.27
N SER A 11 3.95 -24.79 13.44
CA SER A 11 3.52 -25.90 12.59
C SER A 11 2.05 -26.27 12.81
N ALA A 12 1.55 -26.11 14.04
CA ALA A 12 0.14 -26.23 14.38
C ALA A 12 -0.51 -24.85 14.33
N ILE A 13 -1.41 -24.65 13.39
CA ILE A 13 -2.15 -23.41 13.18
C ILE A 13 -3.44 -23.46 14.01
N ASP A 14 -4.08 -22.30 14.19
CA ASP A 14 -5.42 -22.22 14.78
C ASP A 14 -6.44 -23.05 13.98
N SER A 15 -7.03 -24.05 14.65
CA SER A 15 -8.05 -24.94 14.10
C SER A 15 -9.36 -24.24 13.74
N SER A 16 -9.58 -23.00 14.20
CA SER A 16 -10.74 -22.19 13.83
C SER A 16 -10.69 -21.66 12.39
N LEU A 17 -9.51 -21.66 11.76
CA LEU A 17 -9.34 -21.12 10.41
C LEU A 17 -9.99 -22.02 9.35
N PRO A 18 -10.56 -21.43 8.28
CA PRO A 18 -11.13 -22.21 7.19
C PRO A 18 -10.05 -23.01 6.46
N CYS A 19 -10.42 -24.19 5.96
CA CYS A 19 -9.52 -25.11 5.25
C CYS A 19 -8.29 -25.56 6.09
N HIS A 20 -8.40 -25.52 7.42
CA HIS A 20 -7.30 -25.82 8.35
C HIS A 20 -6.61 -27.16 8.07
N ASP A 21 -7.36 -28.27 8.06
CA ASP A 21 -6.78 -29.61 8.08
C ASP A 21 -6.14 -30.03 6.75
N PHE A 22 -6.76 -29.63 5.63
CA PHE A 22 -6.37 -30.11 4.31
C PHE A 22 -5.51 -29.13 3.52
N PHE A 23 -5.52 -27.83 3.86
CA PHE A 23 -4.78 -26.81 3.11
C PHE A 23 -3.76 -26.06 3.97
N LEU A 24 -4.19 -25.44 5.07
CA LEU A 24 -3.31 -24.58 5.86
C LEU A 24 -2.25 -25.38 6.61
N THR A 25 -2.68 -26.41 7.36
CA THR A 25 -1.77 -27.24 8.18
C THR A 25 -0.67 -27.92 7.36
N PRO A 26 -0.97 -28.57 6.21
CA PRO A 26 0.07 -29.17 5.39
C PRO A 26 1.12 -28.17 4.89
N ILE A 27 0.69 -26.99 4.42
CA ILE A 27 1.59 -25.95 3.93
C ILE A 27 2.42 -25.37 5.08
N ALA A 28 1.79 -25.03 6.20
CA ALA A 28 2.52 -24.47 7.35
C ALA A 28 3.53 -25.46 7.93
N LYS A 29 3.20 -26.75 7.98
CA LYS A 29 4.15 -27.78 8.40
C LYS A 29 5.34 -27.85 7.46
N LEU A 30 5.11 -27.90 6.15
CA LEU A 30 6.16 -27.89 5.13
C LEU A 30 7.07 -26.68 5.26
N LEU A 31 6.51 -25.47 5.36
CA LEU A 31 7.28 -24.24 5.52
C LEU A 31 8.02 -24.21 6.86
N PHE A 32 7.34 -24.59 7.95
CA PHE A 32 7.92 -24.63 9.29
C PHE A 32 9.13 -25.57 9.38
N GLU A 33 9.08 -26.73 8.73
CA GLU A 33 10.19 -27.69 8.68
C GLU A 33 11.41 -27.10 7.95
N LYS A 34 11.18 -26.31 6.89
CA LYS A 34 12.24 -25.67 6.11
C LYS A 34 12.83 -24.41 6.76
N LEU A 35 12.14 -23.78 7.71
CA LEU A 35 12.67 -22.61 8.45
C LEU A 35 13.85 -22.99 9.34
N ASP A 36 14.89 -22.17 9.39
CA ASP A 36 15.97 -22.31 10.37
C ASP A 36 15.82 -21.26 11.47
N GLU A 37 15.52 -21.69 12.69
CA GLU A 37 15.36 -20.78 13.83
C GLU A 37 16.70 -20.14 14.25
N LYS A 38 17.84 -20.77 13.95
CA LYS A 38 19.14 -20.17 14.20
C LYS A 38 19.41 -19.00 13.26
N ASN A 39 18.81 -19.04 12.07
CA ASN A 39 18.83 -17.95 11.14
C ASN A 39 17.76 -16.92 11.53
N GLN A 40 18.19 -15.76 12.01
CA GLN A 40 17.29 -14.66 12.37
C GLN A 40 17.03 -13.71 11.20
N ASN A 41 17.36 -14.10 9.97
CA ASN A 41 17.04 -13.30 8.79
C ASN A 41 15.61 -13.53 8.33
N LEU A 42 15.01 -12.51 7.72
CA LEU A 42 13.76 -12.66 6.97
C LEU A 42 14.06 -13.28 5.60
N MET A 43 12.99 -13.68 4.91
CA MET A 43 13.05 -14.20 3.55
C MET A 43 13.98 -15.41 3.43
N GLN A 44 13.85 -16.41 4.31
CA GLN A 44 14.76 -17.57 4.31
C GLN A 44 14.46 -18.59 3.20
N LEU A 45 13.21 -18.63 2.72
CA LEU A 45 12.68 -19.71 1.91
C LEU A 45 12.50 -19.27 0.47
N ASP A 46 13.24 -19.89 -0.45
CA ASP A 46 13.03 -19.70 -1.89
C ASP A 46 11.82 -20.55 -2.35
N ALA A 47 10.72 -19.90 -2.70
CA ALA A 47 9.48 -20.59 -3.07
C ALA A 47 9.64 -21.54 -4.26
N ASP A 48 10.51 -21.20 -5.21
CA ASP A 48 10.76 -22.02 -6.40
C ASP A 48 11.39 -23.37 -6.02
N SER A 49 12.15 -23.43 -4.91
CA SER A 49 12.83 -24.65 -4.47
C SER A 49 11.91 -25.75 -3.94
N PHE A 50 10.67 -25.41 -3.58
CA PHE A 50 9.66 -26.34 -3.06
C PHE A 50 8.32 -26.22 -3.80
N GLU A 51 8.34 -25.69 -5.02
CA GLU A 51 7.16 -25.59 -5.88
C GLU A 51 6.43 -26.94 -6.00
N LYS A 52 7.17 -28.01 -6.30
CA LYS A 52 6.61 -29.35 -6.47
C LYS A 52 5.88 -29.85 -5.22
N ASP A 53 6.42 -29.57 -4.04
CA ASP A 53 5.82 -29.97 -2.77
C ASP A 53 4.47 -29.25 -2.56
N ILE A 54 4.46 -27.93 -2.76
CA ILE A 54 3.25 -27.09 -2.62
C ILE A 54 2.17 -27.46 -3.65
N VAL A 55 2.57 -27.66 -4.91
CA VAL A 55 1.66 -28.05 -5.99
C VAL A 55 1.13 -29.47 -5.77
N SER A 56 1.94 -30.38 -5.22
CA SER A 56 1.49 -31.73 -4.85
C SER A 56 0.42 -31.69 -3.77
N ILE A 57 0.58 -30.85 -2.72
CA ILE A 57 -0.46 -30.63 -1.70
C ILE A 57 -1.76 -30.19 -2.37
N TRP A 58 -1.70 -29.20 -3.26
CA TRP A 58 -2.89 -28.73 -3.99
C TRP A 58 -3.55 -29.81 -4.85
N ASN A 59 -2.76 -30.57 -5.60
CA ASN A 59 -3.27 -31.63 -6.47
C ASN A 59 -3.83 -32.83 -5.70
N SER A 60 -3.47 -32.99 -4.43
CA SER A 60 -4.05 -34.02 -3.55
C SER A 60 -5.45 -33.67 -3.03
N LEU A 61 -5.86 -32.39 -3.14
CA LEU A 61 -7.16 -31.93 -2.68
C LEU A 61 -8.29 -32.42 -3.59
N THR A 62 -9.42 -32.80 -2.99
CA THR A 62 -10.66 -33.05 -3.74
C THR A 62 -11.17 -31.77 -4.40
N GLU A 63 -12.02 -31.89 -5.42
CA GLU A 63 -12.60 -30.71 -6.08
C GLU A 63 -13.36 -29.81 -5.10
N THR A 64 -14.10 -30.40 -4.14
CA THR A 64 -14.80 -29.67 -3.08
C THR A 64 -13.84 -28.90 -2.18
N GLN A 65 -12.69 -29.48 -1.83
CA GLN A 65 -11.66 -28.82 -1.02
C GLN A 65 -10.99 -27.68 -1.80
N GLN A 66 -10.64 -27.89 -3.08
CA GLN A 66 -10.11 -26.83 -3.93
C GLN A 66 -11.10 -25.66 -4.08
N LEU A 67 -12.39 -25.95 -4.21
CA LEU A 67 -13.44 -24.94 -4.23
C LEU A 67 -13.54 -24.16 -2.92
N ALA A 68 -13.35 -24.82 -1.77
CA ALA A 68 -13.32 -24.14 -0.48
C ALA A 68 -12.13 -23.17 -0.37
N VAL A 69 -10.93 -23.58 -0.80
CA VAL A 69 -9.74 -22.70 -0.83
C VAL A 69 -9.96 -21.50 -1.76
N ARG A 70 -10.59 -21.72 -2.93
CA ARG A 70 -10.91 -20.63 -3.87
C ARG A 70 -11.92 -19.62 -3.32
N LYS A 71 -12.70 -19.99 -2.30
CA LYS A 71 -13.67 -19.11 -1.62
C LYS A 71 -13.07 -18.33 -0.44
N LEU A 72 -11.79 -18.56 -0.11
CA LEU A 72 -11.10 -17.71 0.86
C LEU A 72 -11.14 -16.24 0.39
N PRO A 73 -11.07 -15.26 1.32
CA PRO A 73 -11.17 -13.83 1.03
C PRO A 73 -9.90 -13.30 0.33
N THR A 74 -9.56 -13.90 -0.80
CA THR A 74 -8.49 -13.47 -1.69
C THR A 74 -9.13 -12.63 -2.80
N PRO A 75 -8.56 -11.49 -3.22
CA PRO A 75 -9.06 -10.76 -4.37
C PRO A 75 -9.02 -11.65 -5.62
N THR A 76 -10.21 -12.06 -6.09
CA THR A 76 -10.52 -12.57 -7.44
C THR A 76 -9.50 -13.55 -8.04
N LEU A 77 -9.37 -14.75 -7.45
CA LEU A 77 -8.80 -15.89 -8.16
C LEU A 77 -9.87 -16.55 -9.02
N GLN A 78 -9.99 -16.12 -10.29
CA GLN A 78 -10.85 -16.78 -11.27
C GLN A 78 -10.47 -18.27 -11.41
N LYS A 79 -11.43 -19.13 -11.78
CA LYS A 79 -11.30 -20.60 -11.85
C LYS A 79 -10.06 -21.10 -12.61
N ASN A 80 -9.63 -20.39 -13.66
CA ASN A 80 -8.48 -20.72 -14.51
C ASN A 80 -7.12 -20.19 -14.00
N SER A 81 -7.09 -19.51 -12.84
CA SER A 81 -5.87 -18.85 -12.36
C SER A 81 -4.90 -19.78 -11.61
N PHE A 82 -5.38 -20.92 -11.10
CA PHE A 82 -4.55 -21.93 -10.41
C PHE A 82 -3.81 -22.86 -11.37
N THR A 83 -4.12 -22.85 -12.68
CA THR A 83 -3.42 -23.65 -13.68
C THR A 83 -2.25 -22.92 -14.32
N THR A 84 -2.27 -21.59 -14.37
CA THR A 84 -1.23 -20.77 -15.03
C THR A 84 -0.05 -20.45 -14.12
N ASN A 85 -0.28 -20.24 -12.83
CA ASN A 85 0.78 -20.04 -11.83
C ASN A 85 0.34 -20.59 -10.46
N PRO A 86 0.34 -21.93 -10.30
CA PRO A 86 -0.23 -22.59 -9.13
C PRO A 86 0.47 -22.16 -7.83
N LEU A 87 1.80 -22.15 -7.80
CA LEU A 87 2.60 -21.79 -6.62
C LEU A 87 2.21 -20.43 -6.07
N GLN A 88 2.22 -19.41 -6.93
CA GLN A 88 1.87 -18.04 -6.58
C GLN A 88 0.47 -17.96 -5.97
N LYS A 89 -0.53 -18.63 -6.58
CA LYS A 89 -1.92 -18.56 -6.11
C LYS A 89 -2.14 -19.30 -4.80
N ILE A 90 -1.49 -20.46 -4.64
CA ILE A 90 -1.56 -21.25 -3.42
C ILE A 90 -0.95 -20.45 -2.26
N LEU A 91 0.27 -19.92 -2.43
CA LEU A 91 0.95 -19.18 -1.35
C LEU A 91 0.28 -17.85 -1.02
N ILE A 92 -0.29 -17.13 -2.00
CA ILE A 92 -1.12 -15.95 -1.71
C ILE A 92 -2.35 -16.35 -0.87
N SER A 93 -3.06 -17.42 -1.25
CA SER A 93 -4.27 -17.86 -0.54
C SER A 93 -3.94 -18.28 0.90
N PHE A 94 -2.82 -18.98 1.08
CA PHE A 94 -2.30 -19.33 2.40
C PHE A 94 -1.93 -18.10 3.24
N CYS A 95 -1.13 -17.17 2.69
CA CYS A 95 -0.69 -15.97 3.41
C CYS A 95 -1.79 -14.92 3.60
N THR A 96 -2.95 -15.05 2.95
CA THR A 96 -4.12 -14.21 3.22
C THR A 96 -4.66 -14.45 4.64
N LEU A 97 -4.56 -15.68 5.13
CA LEU A 97 -4.97 -16.04 6.49
C LEU A 97 -3.79 -16.01 7.48
N LEU A 98 -2.56 -16.24 6.98
CA LEU A 98 -1.34 -16.34 7.78
C LEU A 98 -0.25 -15.42 7.22
N PRO A 99 -0.43 -14.09 7.30
CA PRO A 99 0.45 -13.11 6.66
C PRO A 99 1.89 -13.13 7.18
N GLU A 100 2.12 -13.60 8.40
CA GLU A 100 3.47 -13.73 8.97
C GLU A 100 4.40 -14.63 8.14
N TYR A 101 3.87 -15.61 7.41
CA TYR A 101 4.65 -16.49 6.54
C TYR A 101 5.18 -15.78 5.29
N ALA A 102 4.52 -14.70 4.84
CA ALA A 102 5.02 -13.90 3.73
C ALA A 102 6.40 -13.29 4.04
N LEU A 103 6.71 -13.05 5.32
CA LEU A 103 8.02 -12.54 5.77
C LEU A 103 9.18 -13.52 5.56
N GLN A 104 8.90 -14.78 5.23
CA GLN A 104 9.90 -15.81 5.03
C GLN A 104 10.02 -16.29 3.58
N LEU A 105 9.12 -15.86 2.70
CA LEU A 105 9.01 -16.37 1.33
C LEU A 105 9.64 -15.41 0.32
N ARG A 106 10.56 -15.93 -0.48
CA ARG A 106 11.10 -15.26 -1.68
C ARG A 106 10.40 -15.74 -2.95
N ASN A 107 10.53 -14.94 -3.99
CA ASN A 107 10.05 -15.15 -5.36
C ASN A 107 8.53 -15.27 -5.47
N ILE A 108 7.79 -14.60 -4.58
CA ILE A 108 6.33 -14.53 -4.59
C ILE A 108 5.89 -13.06 -4.56
N ASN A 109 5.08 -12.67 -5.56
CA ASN A 109 4.47 -11.35 -5.61
C ASN A 109 3.15 -11.27 -4.82
N PHE A 110 3.23 -11.03 -3.51
CA PHE A 110 2.05 -10.92 -2.65
C PHE A 110 1.17 -9.72 -3.02
N ASN A 111 -0.15 -9.86 -2.84
CA ASN A 111 -1.07 -8.73 -3.01
C ASN A 111 -0.90 -7.70 -1.88
N ALA A 112 -1.41 -6.48 -2.10
CA ALA A 112 -1.34 -5.38 -1.17
C ALA A 112 -1.76 -5.74 0.28
N ASN A 113 -2.88 -6.46 0.45
CA ASN A 113 -3.36 -6.83 1.79
C ASN A 113 -2.36 -7.71 2.53
N VAL A 114 -1.83 -8.75 1.88
CA VAL A 114 -0.86 -9.66 2.49
C VAL A 114 0.44 -8.91 2.81
N SER A 115 0.95 -8.11 1.88
CA SER A 115 2.18 -7.32 2.08
C SER A 115 2.05 -6.36 3.27
N ILE A 116 0.92 -5.64 3.38
CA ILE A 116 0.68 -4.70 4.48
C ILE A 116 0.53 -5.45 5.81
N LYS A 117 -0.27 -6.52 5.86
CA LYS A 117 -0.47 -7.31 7.09
C LYS A 117 0.84 -7.96 7.57
N ALA A 118 1.69 -8.41 6.64
CA ALA A 118 3.02 -8.92 6.98
C ALA A 118 3.91 -7.82 7.57
N ALA A 119 3.88 -6.62 6.98
CA ALA A 119 4.60 -5.46 7.50
C ALA A 119 4.09 -5.02 8.88
N GLU A 120 2.77 -5.01 9.14
CA GLU A 120 2.20 -4.74 10.47
C GLU A 120 2.73 -5.73 11.52
N LYS A 121 2.84 -7.02 11.18
CA LYS A 121 3.40 -8.03 12.09
C LYS A 121 4.85 -7.70 12.45
N LEU A 122 5.66 -7.32 11.46
CA LEU A 122 7.06 -6.98 11.66
C LEU A 122 7.24 -5.63 12.39
N PHE A 123 6.37 -4.66 12.10
CA PHE A 123 6.36 -3.34 12.72
C PHE A 123 5.86 -3.38 14.16
N GLY A 124 4.96 -4.33 14.48
CA GLY A 124 4.39 -4.53 15.81
C GLY A 124 3.11 -3.73 16.09
N GLU A 125 2.63 -2.98 15.10
CA GLU A 125 1.41 -2.16 15.19
C GLU A 125 0.61 -2.27 13.89
N SER A 126 -0.72 -2.13 13.99
CA SER A 126 -1.59 -2.01 12.81
C SER A 126 -1.48 -0.63 12.17
N VAL A 127 -1.76 -0.56 10.87
CA VAL A 127 -1.76 0.70 10.13
C VAL A 127 -2.78 1.67 10.72
N ASN A 128 -2.34 2.90 10.92
CA ASN A 128 -3.17 4.04 11.29
C ASN A 128 -2.60 5.33 10.67
N ALA A 129 -3.32 6.44 10.89
CA ALA A 129 -2.96 7.73 10.32
C ALA A 129 -1.60 8.30 10.77
N ASN A 130 -0.99 7.77 11.84
CA ASN A 130 0.30 8.22 12.36
C ASN A 130 1.48 7.36 11.87
N ASN A 131 1.25 6.11 11.46
CA ASN A 131 2.33 5.16 11.16
C ASN A 131 2.33 4.61 9.72
N PHE A 132 1.34 4.92 8.88
CA PHE A 132 1.21 4.36 7.53
C PHE A 132 2.42 4.62 6.63
N VAL A 133 3.13 5.73 6.84
CA VAL A 133 4.36 6.10 6.13
C VAL A 133 5.50 5.15 6.50
N GLU A 134 5.70 4.87 7.79
CA GLU A 134 6.73 3.94 8.26
C GLU A 134 6.41 2.49 7.85
N ILE A 135 5.15 2.08 7.90
CA ILE A 135 4.74 0.75 7.45
C ILE A 135 5.00 0.59 5.94
N LYS A 136 4.80 1.64 5.14
CA LYS A 136 5.16 1.61 3.71
C LYS A 136 6.65 1.32 3.50
N LYS A 137 7.52 1.93 4.30
CA LYS A 137 8.97 1.68 4.25
C LYS A 137 9.27 0.21 4.51
N VAL A 138 8.65 -0.38 5.53
CA VAL A 138 8.77 -1.82 5.81
C VAL A 138 8.31 -2.67 4.63
N VAL A 139 7.16 -2.35 4.01
CA VAL A 139 6.67 -3.06 2.82
C VAL A 139 7.66 -2.98 1.66
N ASP A 140 8.25 -1.81 1.41
CA ASP A 140 9.22 -1.62 0.32
C ASP A 140 10.51 -2.41 0.56
N ASP A 141 11.02 -2.43 1.79
CA ASP A 141 12.23 -3.19 2.14
C ASP A 141 11.99 -4.70 2.04
N LEU A 142 10.81 -5.18 2.44
CA LEU A 142 10.40 -6.56 2.20
C LEU A 142 10.35 -6.89 0.70
N ASN A 143 9.74 -6.03 -0.12
CA ASN A 143 9.64 -6.22 -1.56
C ASN A 143 11.01 -6.23 -2.28
N LYS A 144 11.98 -5.42 -1.82
CA LYS A 144 13.35 -5.45 -2.35
C LYS A 144 14.06 -6.76 -2.02
N SER A 145 13.88 -7.24 -0.78
CA SER A 145 14.52 -8.48 -0.30
C SER A 145 13.84 -9.77 -0.77
N SER A 146 12.65 -9.68 -1.37
CA SER A 146 11.85 -10.85 -1.73
C SER A 146 12.30 -11.57 -3.00
N TRP A 147 13.32 -11.10 -3.73
CA TRP A 147 13.71 -11.70 -5.02
C TRP A 147 15.16 -12.19 -5.00
N THR A 148 15.38 -13.48 -5.30
CA THR A 148 16.73 -14.04 -5.50
C THR A 148 17.13 -14.11 -6.97
N ARG A 149 16.14 -14.13 -7.86
CA ARG A 149 16.32 -14.20 -9.31
C ARG A 149 15.74 -12.97 -9.99
N GLN A 150 16.12 -12.79 -11.25
CA GLN A 150 15.46 -11.81 -12.10
C GLN A 150 13.97 -12.15 -12.26
N GLN A 151 13.13 -11.14 -12.06
CA GLN A 151 11.70 -11.24 -12.30
C GLN A 151 11.42 -11.41 -13.80
N ASN A 152 10.47 -12.27 -14.14
CA ASN A 152 9.92 -12.34 -15.49
C ASN A 152 8.99 -11.14 -15.78
N GLN A 153 8.59 -10.98 -17.04
CA GLN A 153 7.77 -9.83 -17.47
C GLN A 153 6.42 -9.73 -16.72
N ALA A 154 5.76 -10.85 -16.46
CA ALA A 154 4.49 -10.87 -15.74
C ALA A 154 4.65 -10.48 -14.26
N GLU A 155 5.74 -10.92 -13.62
CA GLU A 155 6.10 -10.56 -12.25
C GLU A 155 6.42 -9.06 -12.14
N GLN A 156 7.20 -8.51 -13.07
CA GLN A 156 7.51 -7.09 -13.12
C GLN A 156 6.25 -6.23 -13.28
N GLN A 157 5.39 -6.57 -14.25
CA GLN A 157 4.13 -5.85 -14.49
C GLN A 157 3.19 -5.91 -13.27
N SER A 158 3.06 -7.09 -12.67
CA SER A 158 2.25 -7.28 -11.48
C SER A 158 2.81 -6.50 -10.29
N GLY A 159 4.14 -6.42 -10.14
CA GLY A 159 4.81 -5.63 -9.10
C GLY A 159 4.49 -4.14 -9.20
N VAL A 160 4.58 -3.56 -10.40
CA VAL A 160 4.22 -2.15 -10.63
C VAL A 160 2.77 -1.86 -10.27
N SER A 161 1.84 -2.72 -10.70
CA SER A 161 0.42 -2.57 -10.34
C SER A 161 0.19 -2.69 -8.84
N ASN A 162 0.85 -3.64 -8.19
CA ASN A 162 0.69 -3.92 -6.77
C ASN A 162 1.21 -2.77 -5.89
N LEU A 163 2.28 -2.08 -6.29
CA LEU A 163 2.78 -0.90 -5.57
C LEU A 163 1.73 0.22 -5.51
N GLY A 164 0.98 0.45 -6.59
CA GLY A 164 -0.14 1.39 -6.58
C GLY A 164 -1.23 0.96 -5.59
N SER A 165 -1.63 -0.32 -5.65
CA SER A 165 -2.62 -0.88 -4.75
C SER A 165 -2.18 -0.87 -3.27
N ILE A 166 -0.89 -1.05 -2.98
CA ILE A 166 -0.33 -0.93 -1.62
C ILE A 166 -0.53 0.50 -1.11
N SER A 167 -0.16 1.51 -1.89
CA SER A 167 -0.29 2.92 -1.51
C SER A 167 -1.75 3.31 -1.24
N GLU A 168 -2.68 2.90 -2.12
CA GLU A 168 -4.12 3.09 -1.93
C GLU A 168 -4.63 2.40 -0.67
N LYS A 169 -4.24 1.12 -0.48
CA LYS A 169 -4.71 0.33 0.66
C LYS A 169 -4.17 0.84 1.99
N LEU A 170 -2.91 1.29 2.04
CA LEU A 170 -2.34 1.90 3.24
C LEU A 170 -3.08 3.16 3.64
N LEU A 171 -3.40 4.04 2.69
CA LEU A 171 -4.15 5.26 2.97
C LEU A 171 -5.60 4.95 3.37
N GLU A 172 -6.23 3.97 2.73
CA GLU A 172 -7.55 3.48 3.17
C GLU A 172 -7.53 2.98 4.61
N MET A 173 -6.55 2.14 4.97
CA MET A 173 -6.41 1.62 6.34
C MET A 173 -6.08 2.75 7.33
N ALA A 174 -5.23 3.70 6.93
CA ALA A 174 -4.83 4.83 7.75
C ALA A 174 -6.00 5.73 8.14
N PHE A 175 -6.96 5.92 7.22
CA PHE A 175 -8.14 6.78 7.45
C PHE A 175 -9.39 6.02 7.86
N GLN A 176 -9.34 4.69 7.95
CA GLN A 176 -10.51 3.86 8.22
C GLN A 176 -11.27 4.29 9.49
N ASP A 177 -10.55 4.65 10.54
CA ASP A 177 -11.14 5.09 11.82
C ASP A 177 -11.78 6.48 11.76
N LYS A 178 -11.45 7.27 10.73
CA LYS A 178 -12.03 8.61 10.50
C LYS A 178 -13.20 8.58 9.53
N ILE A 179 -13.38 7.48 8.80
CA ILE A 179 -14.46 7.31 7.82
C ILE A 179 -15.75 6.98 8.57
N ASP A 180 -16.71 7.90 8.52
CA ASP A 180 -18.03 7.75 9.15
C ASP A 180 -19.13 7.42 8.13
N GLY A 181 -18.81 7.39 6.83
CA GLY A 181 -19.76 7.11 5.75
C GLY A 181 -20.70 8.28 5.42
N ILE A 182 -20.57 9.42 6.10
CA ILE A 182 -21.47 10.58 5.97
C ILE A 182 -20.65 11.86 5.70
N ASN A 183 -19.76 12.21 6.62
CA ASN A 183 -18.92 13.40 6.54
C ASN A 183 -17.55 13.13 5.92
N PHE A 184 -17.04 11.90 6.07
CA PHE A 184 -15.82 11.46 5.43
C PHE A 184 -16.02 10.02 4.96
N PHE A 185 -15.90 9.79 3.65
CA PHE A 185 -16.20 8.49 3.07
C PHE A 185 -15.35 8.19 1.83
N LYS A 186 -15.18 6.89 1.59
CA LYS A 186 -14.55 6.37 0.37
C LYS A 186 -15.56 6.34 -0.77
N THR A 187 -15.14 6.74 -1.97
CA THR A 187 -15.97 6.64 -3.18
C THR A 187 -15.86 5.24 -3.77
N SER A 188 -17.00 4.67 -4.17
CA SER A 188 -17.06 3.39 -4.87
C SER A 188 -17.83 3.47 -6.20
N ASN A 189 -18.39 4.63 -6.51
CA ASN A 189 -19.10 4.87 -7.77
C ASN A 189 -18.09 5.16 -8.88
N GLN A 190 -18.06 4.27 -9.88
CA GLN A 190 -17.16 4.35 -11.04
C GLN A 190 -17.33 5.65 -11.85
N GLU A 191 -18.52 6.25 -11.85
CA GLU A 191 -18.81 7.49 -12.59
C GLU A 191 -18.06 8.70 -12.02
N ILE A 192 -17.73 8.68 -10.73
CA ILE A 192 -17.06 9.78 -10.02
C ILE A 192 -15.64 9.42 -9.55
N GLN A 193 -15.18 8.19 -9.83
CA GLN A 193 -13.88 7.70 -9.38
C GLN A 193 -12.71 8.53 -9.94
N SER A 194 -12.91 9.21 -11.08
CA SER A 194 -11.90 10.09 -11.64
C SER A 194 -11.61 11.33 -10.77
N TYR A 195 -12.53 11.75 -9.91
CA TYR A 195 -12.37 12.97 -9.07
C TYR A 195 -11.53 12.70 -7.82
N GLY A 196 -11.68 11.53 -7.22
CA GLY A 196 -10.93 11.16 -6.02
C GLY A 196 -11.45 9.88 -5.39
N ASP A 197 -10.63 9.31 -4.51
CA ASP A 197 -10.87 8.05 -3.81
C ASP A 197 -11.64 8.27 -2.50
N PHE A 198 -11.52 9.46 -1.91
CA PHE A 198 -12.28 9.84 -0.71
C PHE A 198 -12.86 11.25 -0.85
N VAL A 199 -13.94 11.49 -0.12
CA VAL A 199 -14.61 12.78 -0.02
C VAL A 199 -14.81 13.15 1.43
N LEU A 200 -14.36 14.34 1.80
CA LEU A 200 -14.61 14.97 3.08
C LEU A 200 -15.53 16.18 2.88
N MET A 201 -16.69 16.14 3.54
CA MET A 201 -17.72 17.17 3.43
C MET A 201 -17.22 18.49 4.01
N CYS A 202 -17.05 19.49 3.15
CA CYS A 202 -16.52 20.82 3.46
C CYS A 202 -17.13 21.87 2.53
N LEU A 203 -17.27 23.09 3.01
CA LEU A 203 -17.57 24.23 2.16
C LEU A 203 -16.30 24.78 1.49
N PRO A 204 -16.40 25.32 0.26
CA PRO A 204 -17.61 25.37 -0.56
C PRO A 204 -17.88 24.11 -1.38
N ASN A 205 -16.84 23.33 -1.75
CA ASN A 205 -16.94 22.35 -2.85
C ASN A 205 -16.73 20.88 -2.45
N ASN A 206 -16.72 20.58 -1.15
CA ASN A 206 -16.15 19.37 -0.54
C ASN A 206 -14.66 19.19 -0.87
N LEU A 207 -13.94 18.54 0.04
CA LEU A 207 -12.54 18.19 -0.18
C LEU A 207 -12.45 16.78 -0.76
N TRP A 208 -11.91 16.67 -1.96
CA TRP A 208 -11.63 15.40 -2.61
C TRP A 208 -10.19 14.98 -2.36
N ILE A 209 -10.00 13.72 -1.97
CA ILE A 209 -8.68 13.14 -1.74
C ILE A 209 -8.40 12.17 -2.88
N SER A 210 -7.41 12.51 -3.71
CA SER A 210 -6.99 11.65 -4.81
C SER A 210 -5.69 10.95 -4.44
N VAL A 211 -5.78 9.65 -4.21
CA VAL A 211 -4.65 8.80 -3.90
C VAL A 211 -3.99 8.35 -5.21
N LYS A 212 -2.65 8.43 -5.23
CA LYS A 212 -1.86 8.10 -6.42
C LYS A 212 -0.78 7.08 -6.07
N SER A 213 -0.52 6.23 -7.06
CA SER A 213 0.62 5.33 -7.07
C SER A 213 1.96 6.10 -7.07
N ASN A 214 3.06 5.38 -6.84
CA ASN A 214 4.41 5.94 -6.74
C ASN A 214 4.87 6.76 -7.97
N TYR A 215 4.30 6.49 -9.14
CA TYR A 215 4.54 7.27 -10.35
C TYR A 215 3.43 8.30 -10.54
N ALA A 216 3.71 9.57 -10.26
CA ALA A 216 2.90 10.69 -10.73
C ALA A 216 3.07 10.83 -12.25
N ARG A 217 2.50 9.91 -13.05
CA ARG A 217 2.31 10.20 -14.48
C ARG A 217 1.23 11.29 -14.61
N GLU A 218 1.13 11.92 -15.79
CA GLU A 218 0.26 13.06 -16.18
C GLU A 218 -1.24 13.02 -15.75
N ARG A 219 -1.69 11.93 -15.13
CA ARG A 219 -3.06 11.62 -14.67
C ARG A 219 -3.55 12.45 -13.47
N LEU A 220 -2.72 13.29 -12.87
CA LEU A 220 -3.20 14.25 -11.86
C LEU A 220 -4.17 15.28 -12.47
N LEU A 221 -4.14 15.52 -13.79
CA LEU A 221 -4.92 16.57 -14.45
C LEU A 221 -6.36 16.17 -14.83
N ALA A 222 -6.72 14.88 -14.74
CA ALA A 222 -8.04 14.41 -15.16
C ALA A 222 -9.14 14.58 -14.09
N SER A 223 -8.77 14.91 -12.85
CA SER A 223 -9.67 14.86 -11.69
C SER A 223 -10.32 16.20 -11.32
N GLY A 224 -9.94 17.30 -11.96
CA GLY A 224 -10.20 18.63 -11.42
C GLY A 224 -10.70 19.65 -12.44
N TYR A 225 -12.00 19.83 -12.46
CA TYR A 225 -12.55 21.13 -12.83
C TYR A 225 -13.45 21.56 -11.67
N THR A 226 -13.15 22.72 -11.06
CA THR A 226 -13.98 23.43 -10.06
C THR A 226 -14.19 22.76 -8.69
N THR A 227 -13.38 21.77 -8.30
CA THR A 227 -13.47 21.14 -6.96
C THR A 227 -12.20 21.36 -6.15
N ASP A 228 -12.31 21.28 -4.83
CA ASP A 228 -11.15 21.35 -3.94
C ASP A 228 -10.55 19.96 -3.80
N ILE A 229 -9.32 19.79 -4.26
CA ILE A 229 -8.67 18.47 -4.33
C ILE A 229 -7.34 18.48 -3.59
N ILE A 230 -7.01 17.39 -2.91
CA ILE A 230 -5.64 17.11 -2.47
C ILE A 230 -5.11 15.86 -3.14
N GLY A 231 -3.84 15.92 -3.54
CA GLY A 231 -3.13 14.78 -4.12
C GLY A 231 -2.27 14.12 -3.05
N VAL A 232 -2.43 12.82 -2.87
CA VAL A 232 -1.69 12.07 -1.86
C VAL A 232 -1.01 10.88 -2.53
N GLY A 233 0.28 10.69 -2.31
CA GLY A 233 0.96 9.53 -2.86
C GLY A 233 2.39 9.40 -2.38
N PHE A 234 2.93 8.20 -2.53
CA PHE A 234 4.35 7.90 -2.30
C PHE A 234 5.16 8.23 -3.56
N PHE A 235 5.16 9.50 -3.97
CA PHE A 235 5.77 9.96 -5.21
C PHE A 235 7.30 9.86 -5.19
N THR A 236 7.91 9.28 -6.22
CA THR A 236 9.36 9.04 -6.27
C THR A 236 10.16 10.05 -7.08
N ASP A 237 9.52 10.82 -7.97
CA ASP A 237 10.20 11.74 -8.89
C ASP A 237 9.93 13.20 -8.51
N MET A 238 10.96 13.90 -8.02
CA MET A 238 10.90 15.32 -7.70
C MET A 238 10.57 16.20 -8.93
N LYS A 239 10.89 15.75 -10.16
CA LYS A 239 10.73 16.53 -11.40
C LYS A 239 9.27 16.88 -11.69
N GLU A 240 8.35 16.09 -11.17
CA GLU A 240 6.90 16.36 -11.24
C GLU A 240 6.49 17.62 -10.46
N PHE A 241 7.25 18.00 -9.43
CA PHE A 241 6.88 19.04 -8.46
C PHE A 241 7.75 20.29 -8.52
N ILE A 242 8.78 20.32 -9.36
CA ILE A 242 9.62 21.52 -9.60
C ILE A 242 9.29 22.22 -10.93
N SER A 243 8.50 21.58 -11.79
CA SER A 243 8.09 22.17 -13.07
C SER A 243 6.99 23.21 -12.85
N ARG A 244 7.31 24.48 -13.13
CA ARG A 244 6.35 25.59 -13.06
C ARG A 244 5.10 25.37 -13.89
N SER A 245 5.23 24.76 -15.08
CA SER A 245 4.07 24.48 -15.94
C SER A 245 3.17 23.42 -15.34
N LYS A 246 3.74 22.36 -14.75
CA LYS A 246 2.98 21.28 -14.09
C LYS A 246 2.29 21.78 -12.83
N LEU A 247 3.01 22.49 -11.95
CA LEU A 247 2.44 23.06 -10.74
C LEU A 247 1.27 24.00 -11.02
N ARG A 248 1.44 24.92 -11.98
CA ARG A 248 0.37 25.81 -12.41
C ARG A 248 -0.84 25.03 -12.93
N ASN A 249 -0.61 23.93 -13.65
CA ASN A 249 -1.70 23.10 -14.14
C ASN A 249 -2.42 22.39 -12.98
N PHE A 250 -1.72 21.87 -11.97
CA PHE A 250 -2.34 21.30 -10.77
C PHE A 250 -3.19 22.32 -10.02
N GLN A 251 -2.69 23.53 -9.83
CA GLN A 251 -3.45 24.61 -9.18
C GLN A 251 -4.70 24.99 -10.00
N ARG A 252 -4.58 25.06 -11.34
CA ARG A 252 -5.71 25.39 -12.23
C ARG A 252 -6.83 24.36 -12.21
N VAL A 253 -6.51 23.09 -12.01
CA VAL A 253 -7.52 22.03 -11.91
C VAL A 253 -8.15 21.94 -10.52
N GLY A 254 -7.67 22.70 -9.53
CA GLY A 254 -8.28 22.78 -8.20
C GLY A 254 -7.53 22.05 -7.08
N PHE A 255 -6.28 21.63 -7.31
CA PHE A 255 -5.49 21.12 -6.18
C PHE A 255 -5.21 22.24 -5.17
N LEU A 256 -5.51 21.97 -3.91
CA LEU A 256 -5.17 22.80 -2.75
C LEU A 256 -3.84 22.38 -2.13
N ALA A 257 -3.48 21.09 -2.20
CA ALA A 257 -2.20 20.60 -1.74
C ALA A 257 -1.80 19.29 -2.44
N LEU A 258 -0.49 19.04 -2.49
CA LEU A 258 0.13 17.77 -2.85
C LEU A 258 1.00 17.29 -1.69
N TYR A 259 0.68 16.12 -1.16
CA TYR A 259 1.39 15.48 -0.08
C TYR A 259 2.46 14.56 -0.64
N LEU A 260 3.72 14.92 -0.38
CA LEU A 260 4.91 14.24 -0.88
C LEU A 260 5.55 13.43 0.24
N PRO A 261 6.08 12.23 -0.04
CA PRO A 261 6.72 11.42 0.99
C PRO A 261 7.92 12.19 1.55
N ASP A 262 7.90 12.34 2.87
CA ASP A 262 8.94 12.96 3.67
C ASP A 262 9.88 11.94 4.32
N ILE A 263 9.73 10.66 3.93
CA ILE A 263 10.71 9.59 4.13
C ILE A 263 11.32 9.16 2.78
N PRO A 264 12.51 8.55 2.80
CA PRO A 264 13.05 7.86 1.63
C PRO A 264 12.17 6.68 1.19
N ILE A 265 11.82 6.63 -0.10
CA ILE A 265 10.95 5.57 -0.65
C ILE A 265 11.54 4.84 -1.87
N THR A 266 12.72 5.24 -2.32
CA THR A 266 13.51 4.52 -3.33
C THR A 266 14.84 4.06 -2.75
N GLU A 267 15.49 3.06 -3.35
CA GLU A 267 16.82 2.62 -2.90
C GLU A 267 17.84 3.75 -2.90
N LYS A 268 17.85 4.55 -3.98
CA LYS A 268 18.73 5.72 -4.07
C LYS A 268 18.45 6.71 -2.95
N GLN A 269 17.18 7.04 -2.72
CA GLN A 269 16.78 7.94 -1.64
C GLN A 269 17.19 7.40 -0.26
N VAL A 270 17.12 6.08 -0.03
CA VAL A 270 17.57 5.46 1.23
C VAL A 270 19.09 5.57 1.38
N GLN A 271 19.84 5.36 0.30
CA GLN A 271 21.30 5.51 0.30
C GLN A 271 21.74 6.95 0.54
N ASP A 272 21.03 7.90 -0.07
CA ASP A 272 21.28 9.34 0.00
C ASP A 272 20.64 9.98 1.26
N ASP A 273 19.92 9.20 2.07
CA ASP A 273 19.10 9.64 3.22
C ASP A 273 18.23 10.88 2.91
N ILE A 274 17.55 10.86 1.76
CA ILE A 274 16.80 12.00 1.23
C ILE A 274 15.41 11.57 0.76
N SER A 275 14.38 12.34 1.09
CA SER A 275 13.01 12.10 0.66
C SER A 275 12.64 12.92 -0.58
N THR A 276 11.53 12.58 -1.23
CA THR A 276 11.03 13.38 -2.37
C THR A 276 10.65 14.78 -1.92
N TYR A 277 10.04 14.93 -0.73
CA TYR A 277 9.73 16.25 -0.18
C TYR A 277 11.02 17.07 0.02
N GLN A 278 12.05 16.48 0.62
CA GLN A 278 13.33 17.16 0.87
C GLN A 278 14.01 17.57 -0.44
N GLN A 279 14.07 16.67 -1.43
CA GLN A 279 14.61 16.97 -2.77
C GLN A 279 13.93 18.18 -3.42
N VAL A 280 12.61 18.30 -3.26
CA VAL A 280 11.87 19.45 -3.79
C VAL A 280 12.15 20.70 -2.98
N ALA A 281 12.14 20.63 -1.64
CA ALA A 281 12.45 21.77 -0.77
C ALA A 281 13.86 22.34 -1.06
N ASP A 282 14.86 21.47 -1.19
CA ASP A 282 16.24 21.82 -1.53
C ASP A 282 16.31 22.53 -2.88
N TYR A 283 15.63 22.02 -3.91
CA TYR A 283 15.58 22.68 -5.22
C TYR A 283 15.06 24.12 -5.14
N TYR A 284 13.99 24.36 -4.39
CA TYR A 284 13.43 25.70 -4.22
C TYR A 284 14.39 26.61 -3.45
N HIS A 285 14.99 26.10 -2.38
CA HIS A 285 16.01 26.79 -1.60
C HIS A 285 17.22 27.20 -2.47
N ASP A 286 17.81 26.23 -3.18
CA ASP A 286 19.01 26.40 -4.00
C ASP A 286 18.79 27.35 -5.18
N THR A 287 17.56 27.40 -5.72
CA THR A 287 17.19 28.32 -6.80
C THR A 287 16.73 29.69 -6.31
N GLY A 288 16.74 29.93 -4.99
CA GLY A 288 16.26 31.17 -4.38
C GLY A 288 14.76 31.42 -4.58
N GLN A 289 14.00 30.37 -4.88
CA GLN A 289 12.56 30.44 -5.11
C GLN A 289 11.81 30.02 -3.85
N GLN A 290 10.68 30.66 -3.58
CA GLN A 290 9.78 30.19 -2.54
C GLN A 290 9.02 28.95 -3.01
N LEU A 291 8.71 28.05 -2.07
CA LEU A 291 7.80 26.94 -2.34
C LEU A 291 6.46 27.49 -2.84
N PRO A 292 5.82 26.79 -3.80
CA PRO A 292 4.55 27.25 -4.35
C PRO A 292 3.47 27.30 -3.25
N LEU A 293 2.64 28.34 -3.31
CA LEU A 293 1.46 28.49 -2.47
C LEU A 293 0.22 28.11 -3.27
N ASN A 294 -0.81 27.61 -2.59
CA ASN A 294 -2.11 27.34 -3.19
C ASN A 294 -2.92 28.63 -3.38
N ILE A 295 -4.14 28.51 -3.90
CA ILE A 295 -5.03 29.65 -4.16
C ILE A 295 -5.41 30.44 -2.90
N ASN A 296 -5.27 29.83 -1.71
CA ASN A 296 -5.57 30.42 -0.42
C ASN A 296 -4.33 31.01 0.27
N GLY A 297 -3.15 30.93 -0.36
CA GLY A 297 -1.90 31.41 0.21
C GLY A 297 -1.21 30.42 1.17
N ASN A 298 -1.70 29.18 1.28
CA ASN A 298 -1.09 28.13 2.10
C ASN A 298 -0.07 27.30 1.30
N PRO A 299 0.87 26.60 1.96
CA PRO A 299 1.84 25.74 1.27
C PRO A 299 1.15 24.73 0.35
N PHE A 300 1.53 24.69 -0.93
CA PHE A 300 0.97 23.78 -1.91
C PHE A 300 1.60 22.40 -1.85
N LEU A 301 2.91 22.32 -1.58
CA LEU A 301 3.64 21.06 -1.41
C LEU A 301 3.87 20.80 0.07
N ARG A 302 3.44 19.65 0.58
CA ARG A 302 3.45 19.33 2.01
C ARG A 302 4.07 17.96 2.28
N PRO A 303 4.67 17.73 3.46
CA PRO A 303 5.15 16.41 3.86
C PRO A 303 3.96 15.46 4.08
N LEU A 304 4.07 14.22 3.62
CA LEU A 304 2.99 13.23 3.68
C LEU A 304 2.60 12.90 5.12
N SER A 305 3.55 12.91 6.05
CA SER A 305 3.28 12.77 7.50
C SER A 305 2.33 13.84 8.07
N SER A 306 2.23 15.02 7.45
CA SER A 306 1.33 16.10 7.90
C SER A 306 -0.14 15.89 7.52
N LEU A 307 -0.43 14.97 6.59
CA LEU A 307 -1.78 14.75 6.07
C LEU A 307 -2.80 14.46 7.17
N ASN A 308 -2.45 13.63 8.14
CA ASN A 308 -3.35 13.31 9.24
C ASN A 308 -3.77 14.57 10.02
N LYS A 309 -2.78 15.41 10.37
CA LYS A 309 -2.99 16.65 11.10
C LYS A 309 -3.88 17.64 10.33
N ASP A 310 -3.63 17.78 9.02
CA ASP A 310 -4.40 18.69 8.17
C ASP A 310 -5.86 18.23 8.02
N LEU A 311 -6.09 16.92 7.90
CA LEU A 311 -7.45 16.36 7.88
C LEU A 311 -8.14 16.48 9.25
N ASP A 312 -7.41 16.29 10.35
CA ASP A 312 -7.94 16.46 11.70
C ASP A 312 -8.39 17.89 11.98
N ALA A 313 -7.61 18.89 11.54
CA ALA A 313 -8.01 20.29 11.66
C ALA A 313 -9.36 20.59 10.99
N LEU A 314 -9.70 19.90 9.89
CA LEU A 314 -11.03 20.00 9.27
C LEU A 314 -12.08 19.22 10.06
N LEU A 315 -11.78 17.99 10.49
CA LEU A 315 -12.73 17.10 11.16
C LEU A 315 -13.03 17.50 12.61
N GLU A 316 -12.19 18.35 13.23
CA GLU A 316 -12.44 18.99 14.51
C GLU A 316 -13.71 19.86 14.48
N GLU A 317 -13.94 20.59 13.38
CA GLU A 317 -15.20 21.29 13.17
C GLU A 317 -16.31 20.30 12.79
N LYS A 318 -17.15 19.93 13.76
CA LYS A 318 -18.26 18.99 13.57
C LYS A 318 -19.42 19.61 12.80
N ASN A 319 -19.59 20.93 12.85
CA ASN A 319 -20.61 21.61 12.07
C ASN A 319 -20.12 21.85 10.63
N ILE A 320 -20.60 21.05 9.69
CA ILE A 320 -20.26 21.16 8.25
C ILE A 320 -20.47 22.58 7.71
N GLN A 321 -21.47 23.31 8.22
CA GLN A 321 -21.75 24.70 7.79
C GLN A 321 -20.60 25.68 8.12
N LYS A 322 -19.68 25.28 9.00
CA LYS A 322 -18.49 26.05 9.41
C LYS A 322 -17.19 25.40 8.94
N ARG A 323 -17.23 24.16 8.46
CA ARG A 323 -16.04 23.46 7.99
C ARG A 323 -15.69 23.93 6.58
N THR A 324 -14.54 24.59 6.42
CA THR A 324 -14.15 25.19 5.14
C THR A 324 -12.78 24.75 4.67
N THR A 325 -12.59 24.63 3.36
CA THR A 325 -11.30 24.42 2.70
C THR A 325 -10.51 25.73 2.48
N ILE A 326 -11.09 26.88 2.83
CA ILE A 326 -10.45 28.20 2.62
C ILE A 326 -9.16 28.32 3.42
N SER A 327 -9.13 27.77 4.64
CA SER A 327 -7.93 27.73 5.46
C SER A 327 -7.01 26.56 5.16
N TYR A 328 -7.35 25.71 4.18
CA TYR A 328 -6.63 24.47 3.92
C TYR A 328 -5.24 24.70 3.36
#